data_AF-A0AAU5YYA9-F1
#
_entry.id   AF-A0AAU5YYA9-F1
#
_cell.length_a   1.000
_cell.length_b   1.000
_cell.length_c   1.000
_cell.angle_alpha   90.00
_cell.angle_beta   90.00
_cell.angle_gamma   90.00
#
_symmetry.space_group_name_H-M   'P 1'
#
loop_
_entity.id
_entity.type
_entity.pdbx_description
1 polymer ?
#
loop_
_entity_poly.entity_id
_entity_poly.type
_entity_poly.pdbx_seq_one_letter_code
_entity_poly.pdbx_strand_id
1 'polypeptide(L)'
;MTFNDHLQHLVERALASFPAADAGDIYAVSFLIGNEDDDPRQPTLTIGYNTETIKEGRDAWRGDACCGPIPTATSSAPMDDSCGCQPGCGC
;
A
#
# COMPACT_ATOMS: atom_id res chain seq x y z
N MET A 1 -3.41 21.01 33.45
CA MET A 1 -3.02 19.94 32.51
C MET A 1 -1.52 19.80 32.61
N THR A 2 -1.03 18.63 32.99
CA THR A 2 0.41 18.37 33.02
C THR A 2 0.94 18.16 31.61
N PHE A 3 2.26 18.22 31.43
CA PHE A 3 2.89 17.88 30.16
C PHE A 3 2.54 16.45 29.70
N ASN A 4 2.49 15.50 30.63
CA ASN A 4 2.10 14.12 30.34
C ASN A 4 0.64 14.01 29.90
N ASP A 5 -0.28 14.72 30.56
CA ASP A 5 -1.70 14.74 30.14
C ASP A 5 -1.85 15.31 28.72
N HIS A 6 -1.05 16.33 28.40
CA HIS A 6 -1.05 16.94 27.08
C HIS A 6 -0.54 15.99 26.00
N LEU A 7 0.57 15.30 26.26
CA LEU A 7 1.13 14.30 25.34
C LEU A 7 0.16 13.14 25.11
N GLN A 8 -0.43 12.62 26.19
CA GLN A 8 -1.40 11.53 26.10
C GLN A 8 -2.59 11.94 25.23
N HIS A 9 -3.14 13.13 25.48
CA HIS A 9 -4.27 13.64 24.71
C HIS A 9 -3.95 13.81 23.22
N LEU A 10 -2.74 14.27 22.87
CA LEU A 10 -2.32 14.40 21.48
C LEU A 10 -2.23 13.05 20.77
N VAL A 11 -1.65 12.04 21.43
CA VAL A 11 -1.54 10.69 20.88
C VAL A 11 -2.91 10.05 20.72
N GLU A 12 -3.77 10.14 21.72
CA GLU A 12 -5.15 9.65 21.66
C GLU A 12 -5.91 10.28 20.49
N ARG A 13 -5.81 11.60 20.32
CA ARG A 13 -6.45 12.32 19.22
C ARG A 13 -5.91 11.88 17.85
N ALA A 14 -4.60 11.66 17.74
CA ALA A 14 -3.99 11.22 16.50
C ALA A 14 -4.39 9.78 16.14
N LEU A 15 -4.40 8.87 17.10
CA LEU A 15 -4.84 7.48 16.89
C LEU A 15 -6.34 7.40 16.59
N ALA A 16 -7.16 8.25 17.20
CA ALA A 16 -8.58 8.36 16.89
C ALA A 16 -8.88 8.86 15.48
N SER A 17 -7.89 9.40 14.76
CA SER A 17 -8.04 9.78 13.35
C SER A 17 -7.96 8.59 12.39
N PHE A 18 -7.50 7.42 12.86
CA PHE A 18 -7.47 6.23 12.03
C PHE A 18 -8.90 5.75 11.73
N PRO A 19 -9.17 5.27 10.50
CA PRO A 19 -10.47 4.73 10.14
C PRO A 19 -10.87 3.58 11.07
N ALA A 20 -12.05 3.66 11.68
CA ALA A 20 -12.54 2.63 12.59
C ALA A 20 -12.67 1.24 11.92
N ALA A 21 -12.87 1.21 10.60
CA ALA A 21 -12.90 -0.02 9.81
C ALA A 21 -11.56 -0.78 9.85
N ASP A 22 -10.44 -0.06 9.95
CA ASP A 22 -9.11 -0.65 9.92
C ASP A 22 -8.65 -1.10 11.31
N ALA A 23 -9.20 -0.51 12.38
CA ALA A 23 -8.67 -0.64 13.75
C ALA A 23 -8.53 -2.10 14.24
N GLY A 24 -9.45 -2.99 13.85
CA GLY A 24 -9.39 -4.41 14.21
C GLY A 24 -8.34 -5.22 13.42
N ASP A 25 -7.84 -4.66 12.32
CA ASP A 25 -6.87 -5.28 11.40
C ASP A 25 -5.45 -4.70 11.56
N ILE A 26 -5.28 -3.65 12.36
CA ILE A 26 -3.97 -3.02 12.61
C ILE A 26 -3.07 -3.98 13.41
N TYR A 27 -1.93 -4.36 12.83
CA TYR A 27 -0.92 -5.19 13.53
C TYR A 27 0.36 -4.42 13.88
N ALA A 28 0.57 -3.24 13.29
CA ALA A 28 1.74 -2.42 13.54
C ALA A 28 1.41 -0.93 13.47
N VAL A 29 1.96 -0.17 14.42
CA VAL A 29 1.97 1.29 14.43
C VAL A 29 3.42 1.76 14.38
N SER A 30 3.70 2.73 13.52
CA SER A 30 5.05 3.26 13.31
C SER A 30 5.07 4.76 13.55
N PHE A 31 6.19 5.24 14.09
CA PHE A 31 6.43 6.64 14.41
C PHE A 31 7.63 7.12 13.62
N LEU A 32 7.49 8.29 12.98
CA LEU A 32 8.58 9.00 12.36
C LEU A 32 8.71 10.37 13.01
N ILE A 33 9.88 10.62 13.60
CA ILE A 33 10.24 11.92 14.17
C ILE A 33 11.07 12.66 13.13
N GLY A 34 10.66 13.88 12.81
CA GLY A 34 11.36 14.74 11.85
C GLY A 34 11.21 16.21 12.22
N ASN A 35 11.47 17.06 11.24
CA ASN A 35 11.27 18.49 11.30
C ASN A 35 10.80 19.04 9.95
N GLU A 36 10.08 20.15 9.97
CA GLU A 36 9.69 20.87 8.75
C GLU A 36 10.88 21.66 8.21
N ASP A 37 11.13 21.59 6.90
CA ASP A 37 12.18 22.36 6.19
C ASP A 37 13.59 22.25 6.83
N ASP A 38 13.94 21.08 7.37
CA ASP A 38 15.17 20.85 8.15
C ASP A 38 15.35 21.82 9.35
N ASP A 39 14.29 22.49 9.81
CA ASP A 39 14.33 23.42 10.94
C ASP A 39 14.07 22.70 12.27
N PRO A 40 15.08 22.50 13.14
CA PRO A 40 14.91 21.78 14.41
C PRO A 40 13.94 22.47 15.39
N ARG A 41 13.54 23.72 15.13
CA ARG A 41 12.54 24.44 15.92
C ARG A 41 11.11 24.06 15.55
N GLN A 42 10.92 23.29 14.49
CA GLN A 42 9.62 22.83 13.99
C GLN A 42 9.58 21.30 13.98
N PRO A 43 9.60 20.64 15.16
CA PRO A 43 9.59 19.18 15.24
C PRO A 43 8.23 18.62 14.79
N THR A 44 8.28 17.51 14.06
CA THR A 44 7.10 16.77 13.62
C THR A 44 7.12 15.34 14.12
N LEU A 45 5.94 14.83 14.43
CA LEU A 45 5.70 13.41 14.70
C LEU A 45 4.66 12.93 13.71
N THR A 46 5.09 12.09 12.78
CA THR A 46 4.19 11.39 11.87
C THR A 46 3.88 10.02 12.43
N ILE A 47 2.60 9.64 12.38
CA ILE A 47 2.12 8.36 12.89
C ILE A 47 1.46 7.62 11.72
N GLY A 48 1.91 6.41 11.45
CA GLY A 48 1.36 5.52 10.44
C GLY A 48 1.02 4.15 11.01
N TYR A 49 0.22 3.37 10.29
CA TYR A 49 -0.13 2.01 10.68
C TYR A 49 -0.15 1.08 9.46
N ASN A 50 -0.04 -0.22 9.72
CA ASN A 50 -0.26 -1.26 8.72
C ASN A 50 -1.36 -2.21 9.20
N THR A 51 -2.08 -2.78 8.25
CA THR A 51 -3.12 -3.78 8.51
C THR A 51 -2.77 -5.13 7.86
N GLU A 52 -3.30 -6.25 8.36
CA GLU A 52 -3.03 -7.56 7.76
C GLU A 52 -3.63 -7.67 6.34
N THR A 53 -4.79 -7.06 6.09
CA THR A 53 -5.41 -7.05 4.75
C THR A 53 -4.52 -6.36 3.70
N ILE A 54 -3.83 -5.28 4.04
CA ILE A 54 -2.90 -4.58 3.12
C ILE A 54 -1.64 -5.44 2.86
N LYS A 55 -1.18 -6.22 3.84
CA LYS A 55 -0.05 -7.14 3.64
C LYS A 55 -0.40 -8.24 2.65
N GLU A 56 -1.58 -8.85 2.76
CA GLU A 56 -2.01 -9.90 1.82
C GLU A 56 -2.06 -9.36 0.38
N GLY A 57 -2.56 -8.13 0.22
CA GLY A 57 -2.49 -7.41 -1.05
C GLY A 57 -1.04 -7.23 -1.52
N ARG A 58 -0.12 -6.79 -0.65
CA ARG A 58 1.30 -6.58 -0.97
C ARG A 58 2.03 -7.88 -1.34
N ASP A 59 1.72 -8.98 -0.67
CA ASP A 59 2.32 -10.29 -0.93
C ASP A 59 1.92 -10.83 -2.30
N ALA A 60 0.72 -10.50 -2.79
CA ALA A 60 0.32 -10.74 -4.17
C ALA A 60 1.22 -10.03 -5.21
N TRP A 61 1.85 -8.90 -4.84
CA TRP A 61 2.79 -8.15 -5.70
C TRP A 61 4.27 -8.49 -5.43
N ARG A 62 4.57 -9.38 -4.48
CA ARG A 62 5.95 -9.74 -4.11
C ARG A 62 6.69 -10.52 -5.22
N GLY A 63 5.97 -10.92 -6.27
CA GLY A 63 6.57 -11.50 -7.47
C GLY A 63 6.74 -13.02 -7.43
N ASP A 64 6.37 -13.70 -6.34
CA ASP A 64 6.36 -15.17 -6.28
C ASP A 64 5.41 -15.79 -7.33
N ALA A 65 4.37 -15.05 -7.72
CA ALA A 65 3.46 -15.41 -8.82
C ALA A 65 3.86 -14.79 -10.18
N CYS A 66 4.79 -13.83 -10.24
CA CYS A 66 5.21 -13.20 -11.51
C CYS A 66 5.98 -14.16 -12.43
N CYS A 67 6.66 -15.16 -11.85
CA CYS A 67 7.43 -16.16 -12.61
C CYS A 67 6.78 -17.57 -12.58
N GLY A 68 5.54 -17.70 -12.11
CA GLY A 68 4.78 -18.95 -12.18
C GLY A 68 4.25 -19.21 -13.60
N PRO A 69 3.92 -20.47 -13.96
CA PRO A 69 3.30 -20.76 -15.25
C PRO A 69 2.01 -19.94 -15.38
N ILE A 70 1.93 -19.13 -16.44
CA ILE A 70 0.74 -18.31 -16.73
C ILE A 70 -0.45 -19.27 -16.81
N PRO A 71 -1.53 -19.07 -16.02
CA PRO A 71 -2.72 -19.88 -16.16
C PRO A 71 -3.25 -19.72 -17.58
N THR A 72 -3.26 -20.82 -18.33
CA THR A 72 -3.70 -20.85 -19.72
C THR A 72 -5.18 -20.45 -19.75
N ALA A 73 -5.47 -19.20 -20.10
CA ALA A 73 -6.82 -18.79 -20.40
C ALA A 73 -7.32 -19.65 -21.56
N THR A 74 -8.34 -20.48 -21.31
CA THR A 74 -9.02 -21.21 -22.37
C THR A 74 -9.85 -20.20 -23.16
N SER A 75 -9.26 -19.64 -24.22
CA SER A 75 -10.00 -18.86 -25.22
C SER A 75 -10.77 -19.81 -26.12
N SER A 76 -12.09 -19.84 -25.95
CA SER A 76 -13.01 -20.43 -26.91
C SER A 76 -13.38 -19.38 -27.95
N ALA A 77 -12.59 -19.23 -29.02
CA ALA A 77 -13.03 -18.57 -30.26
C ALA A 77 -12.22 -19.04 -31.48
N PRO A 78 -12.82 -19.22 -32.68
CA PRO A 78 -12.14 -19.78 -33.85
C PRO A 78 -11.13 -18.80 -34.46
N MET A 79 -10.05 -19.36 -35.02
CA MET A 79 -9.01 -18.65 -35.78
C MET A 79 -9.54 -18.15 -37.13
N ASP A 80 -9.47 -16.84 -37.35
CA ASP A 80 -9.38 -16.25 -38.70
C ASP A 80 -7.93 -15.80 -38.91
N ASP A 81 -7.26 -16.37 -39.90
CA ASP A 81 -5.87 -16.05 -40.31
C ASP A 81 -5.83 -14.73 -41.09
N SER A 82 -6.13 -13.64 -40.41
CA SER A 82 -5.92 -12.29 -40.92
C SER A 82 -4.88 -11.61 -40.05
N CYS A 83 -3.60 -11.88 -40.30
CA CYS A 83 -2.50 -11.13 -39.69
C CYS A 83 -2.69 -9.64 -39.98
N GLY A 84 -3.10 -8.89 -38.94
CA GLY A 84 -3.26 -7.43 -38.96
C GLY A 84 -1.94 -6.67 -39.02
N CYS A 85 -0.95 -7.19 -39.74
CA CYS A 85 0.37 -6.60 -39.90
C CYS A 85 0.35 -5.54 -41.02
N GLN A 86 1.13 -4.48 -40.84
CA GLN A 86 1.31 -3.47 -41.89
C GLN A 86 2.07 -4.07 -43.10
N PRO A 87 1.89 -3.51 -44.32
CA PRO A 87 2.60 -3.97 -45.51
C PRO A 87 4.12 -3.87 -45.31
N GLY A 88 4.85 -4.99 -45.48
CA GLY A 88 6.31 -5.07 -45.40
C GLY A 88 6.87 -6.04 -44.36
N CYS A 89 6.03 -6.60 -43.47
CA CYS A 89 6.43 -7.71 -42.61
C CYS A 89 6.13 -9.06 -43.28
N GLY A 90 7.09 -9.99 -43.26
CA GLY A 90 6.82 -11.40 -43.58
C GLY A 90 6.06 -12.05 -42.42
N CYS A 91 5.05 -12.86 -42.75
CA CYS A 91 4.42 -13.77 -41.79
C CYS A 91 5.35 -14.94 -41.48
#